data_AF-A0A2R6FUT6-F1
#
_entry.id   AF-A0A2R6FUT6-F1
#
_cell.length_a   1.000
_cell.length_b   1.000
_cell.length_c   1.000
_cell.angle_alpha   90.00
_cell.angle_beta   90.00
_cell.angle_gamma   90.00
#
_symmetry.space_group_name_H-M   'P 1'
#
loop_
_entity.id
_entity.type
_entity.pdbx_description
1 polymer ?
#
loop_
_entity_poly.entity_id
_entity_poly.type
_entity_poly.pdbx_seq_one_letter_code
_entity_poly.pdbx_strand_id
1 'polypeptide(L)' 'VPESLEYGAATASLKRTVPGDIALVTPDEVERVVEEGDQSGISR' A
#
# COMPACT_ATOMS: atom_id res chain seq x y z
N VAL A 1 14.10 5.18 5.59
CA VAL A 1 13.96 4.53 4.27
C VAL A 1 12.96 3.38 4.30
N PRO A 2 13.01 2.42 5.26
CA PRO A 2 12.08 1.29 5.28
C PRO A 2 10.59 1.69 5.24
N GLU A 3 10.19 2.59 6.15
CA GLU A 3 8.82 3.14 6.23
C GLU A 3 8.36 3.77 4.90
N SER A 4 9.21 4.58 4.27
CA SER A 4 8.88 5.21 2.99
C SER A 4 8.68 4.19 1.85
N LEU A 5 9.43 3.09 1.87
CA LEU A 5 9.28 2.01 0.89
C LEU A 5 7.99 1.22 1.11
N GLU A 6 7.66 0.96 2.37
CA GLU A 6 6.43 0.27 2.77
C GLU A 6 5.19 1.09 2.38
N TYR A 7 5.19 2.38 2.69
CA TYR A 7 4.13 3.30 2.29
C TYR A 7 3.97 3.39 0.76
N GLY A 8 5.09 3.41 0.02
CA GLY A 8 5.09 3.39 -1.45
C GLY A 8 4.55 2.08 -2.02
N ALA A 9 4.90 0.94 -1.42
CA ALA A 9 4.41 -0.38 -1.82
C ALA A 9 2.90 -0.52 -1.56
N ALA A 10 2.41 -0.06 -0.41
CA ALA A 10 0.99 -0.02 -0.06
C ALA A 10 0.19 0.88 -1.03
N THR A 11 0.69 2.07 -1.34
CA THR A 11 0.07 2.96 -2.34
C THR A 11 0.01 2.29 -3.72
N ALA A 12 1.10 1.61 -4.13
CA ALA A 12 1.16 0.93 -5.42
C ALA A 12 0.23 -0.30 -5.51
N SER A 13 0.01 -1.01 -4.40
CA SER A 13 -0.93 -2.15 -4.37
C SER A 13 -2.38 -1.66 -4.52
N LEU A 14 -2.76 -0.57 -3.83
CA LEU A 14 -4.06 0.07 -3.95
C LEU A 14 -4.37 0.51 -5.38
N LYS A 15 -3.39 1.03 -6.12
CA LYS A 15 -3.56 1.43 -7.53
C LYS A 15 -4.11 0.33 -8.43
N ARG A 16 -3.84 -0.95 -8.13
CA ARG A 16 -4.34 -2.09 -8.92
C ARG A 16 -5.87 -2.25 -8.84
N THR A 17 -6.51 -1.60 -7.87
CA THR A 17 -7.95 -1.63 -7.64
C THR A 17 -8.67 -0.36 -8.11
N VAL A 18 -7.94 0.73 -8.36
CA VAL A 18 -8.47 2.03 -8.79
C VAL A 18 -8.32 2.16 -10.32
N PRO A 19 -9.42 2.39 -11.08
CA PRO A 19 -9.33 2.59 -12.52
C PRO A 19 -8.63 3.91 -12.89
N GLY A 20 -8.10 3.99 -14.11
CA GLY A 20 -7.34 5.15 -14.61
C GLY A 20 -5.86 5.10 -14.23
N ASP A 21 -5.14 6.19 -14.47
CA ASP A 21 -3.68 6.23 -14.36
C ASP A 21 -3.18 6.76 -13.00
N ILE A 22 -4.03 7.46 -12.26
CA ILE A 22 -3.70 8.08 -10.97
C ILE A 22 -4.39 7.34 -9.84
N ALA A 23 -3.64 6.98 -8.80
CA ALA A 23 -4.21 6.44 -7.56
C ALA A 23 -4.72 7.59 -6.69
N LEU A 24 -6.02 7.89 -6.79
CA LEU A 24 -6.67 8.79 -5.83
C LEU A 24 -6.95 8.00 -4.56
N VAL A 25 -6.07 8.15 -3.57
CA VAL A 25 -6.14 7.48 -2.27
C VAL A 25 -5.90 8.46 -1.14
N THR A 26 -6.37 8.11 0.05
CA THR A 26 -6.19 8.85 1.30
C THR A 26 -5.06 8.25 2.14
N PRO A 27 -4.45 9.02 3.05
CA PRO A 27 -3.48 8.48 3.99
C PRO A 27 -4.01 7.29 4.80
N ASP A 28 -5.24 7.38 5.34
CA ASP A 28 -5.87 6.30 6.13
C ASP A 28 -6.07 4.99 5.32
N GLU A 29 -6.27 5.06 4.01
CA GLU A 29 -6.33 3.88 3.16
C GLU A 29 -4.97 3.22 2.99
N VAL A 30 -3.90 4.01 2.88
CA VAL A 30 -2.54 3.49 2.76
C VAL A 30 -2.08 2.89 4.09
N GLU A 31 -2.32 3.58 5.20
CA GLU A 31 -1.94 3.13 6.55
C GLU A 31 -2.58 1.78 6.90
N ARG A 32 -3.86 1.58 6.59
CA ARG A 32 -4.52 0.28 6.78
C ARG A 32 -3.85 -0.85 6.01
N VAL A 33 -3.43 -0.61 4.78
CA VAL A 33 -2.73 -1.63 3.97
C VAL A 33 -1.36 -1.95 4.54
N VAL A 34 -0.66 -0.95 5.09
CA VAL A 34 0.62 -1.16 5.79
C VAL A 34 0.41 -2.04 7.03
N GLU A 35 -0.57 -1.72 7.87
CA GLU A 35 -0.91 -2.48 9.09
C GLU A 35 -1.37 -3.92 8.81
N GLU A 36 -2.11 -4.14 7.71
CA GLU A 36 -2.54 -5.47 7.28
C GLU A 36 -1.41 -6.27 6.60
N GLY A 37 -0.50 -5.59 5.89
CA GLY A 37 0.60 -6.19 5.14
C GLY A 37 1.67 -6.84 6.04
N ASP A 38 1.92 -6.27 7.22
CA ASP A 38 2.84 -6.82 8.24
C ASP A 38 2.39 -8.21 8.74
N GLN A 39 1.11 -8.55 8.59
CA GLN A 39 0.54 -9.82 9.03
C GLN A 39 0.56 -10.93 7.96
N SER A 40 0.84 -10.57 6.70
CA SER A 40 0.69 -11.46 5.53
C SER A 40 1.95 -11.54 4.65
N GLY A 41 3.13 -11.23 5.20
CA GLY A 41 4.39 -11.36 4.47
C GLY A 41 4.52 -12.78 3.87
N ILE A 42 4.52 -12.87 2.53
CA ILE A 42 4.81 -14.12 1.81
C ILE A 42 6.20 -14.55 2.28
N SER A 43 6.23 -15.52 3.19
CA SER A 43 7.47 -16.15 3.63
C SER A 43 8.14 -16.73 2.40
N ARG A 44 9.38 -16.32 2.16
CA ARG A 44 10.20 -16.81 1.06
C ARG A 44 10.88 -18.12 1.47
#